data_AF-A0A527G0P0-F1
#
_entry.id   AF-A0A527G0P0-F1
#
_cell.length_a   1.000
_cell.length_b   1.000
_cell.length_c   1.000
_cell.angle_alpha   90.00
_cell.angle_beta   90.00
_cell.angle_gamma   90.00
#
_symmetry.space_group_name_H-M   'P 1'
#
loop_
_entity.id
_entity.type
_entity.pdbx_description
1 polymer ?
#
loop_
_entity_poly.entity_id
_entity_poly.type
_entity_poly.pdbx_seq_one_letter_code
_entity_poly.pdbx_strand_id
1 'polypeptide(L)' 'ENTLMFASDYPHWDYDDANTLQIPPAWRSKIMGLNALEVYKRIPRAQAANAA' A
#
# COMPACT_ATOMS: atom_id res chain seq x y z
N GLU A 1 9.79 7.13 -3.72
CA GLU A 1 8.79 6.05 -3.82
C GLU A 1 8.96 4.87 -2.87
N ASN A 2 10.18 4.39 -2.54
CA ASN A 2 10.36 3.11 -1.81
C ASN A 2 10.24 3.18 -0.28
N THR A 3 10.22 4.37 0.31
CA THR A 3 10.22 4.55 1.78
C THR A 3 8.85 4.93 2.35
N LEU A 4 7.87 5.22 1.49
CA LEU A 4 6.53 5.67 1.89
C LEU A 4 5.54 4.51 1.91
N MET A 5 4.67 4.44 2.91
CA MET A 5 3.59 3.45 3.02
C MET A 5 2.32 4.16 3.42
N PHE A 6 1.19 3.76 2.83
CA PHE A 6 -0.13 4.23 3.26
C PHE A 6 -0.50 3.66 4.62
N ALA A 7 -1.08 4.50 5.48
CA ALA A 7 -1.79 4.12 6.69
C ALA A 7 -3.02 5.04 6.78
N SER A 8 -4.19 4.48 7.10
CA SER A 8 -5.42 5.28 7.19
C SER A 8 -5.56 6.02 8.51
N ASP A 9 -4.90 5.54 9.57
CA ASP A 9 -5.09 6.02 10.94
C ASP A 9 -6.54 5.87 11.46
N TYR A 10 -7.33 4.97 10.87
CA TYR A 10 -8.67 4.64 11.36
C TYR A 10 -8.58 3.96 12.75
N PRO A 11 -9.42 4.32 13.74
CA PRO A 11 -10.65 5.14 13.64
C PRO A 11 -10.50 6.61 14.12
N HIS A 12 -9.34 7.26 13.94
CA HIS A 12 -9.23 8.68 14.26
C HIS A 12 -10.18 9.54 13.41
N TRP A 13 -10.54 10.72 13.94
CA TRP A 13 -11.58 11.59 13.37
C TRP A 13 -11.21 12.16 11.99
N ASP A 14 -9.92 12.22 11.71
CA ASP A 14 -9.27 12.74 10.50
C ASP A 14 -8.55 11.65 9.70
N TYR A 15 -9.03 10.40 9.78
CA TYR A 15 -8.48 9.28 9.04
C TYR A 15 -8.33 9.60 7.53
N ASP A 16 -7.30 9.02 6.92
CA ASP A 16 -7.04 9.16 5.48
C ASP A 16 -7.89 8.18 4.65
N ASP A 17 -8.68 8.69 3.71
CA ASP A 17 -9.37 7.87 2.70
C ASP A 17 -8.42 7.49 1.56
N ALA A 18 -8.18 6.18 1.39
CA ALA A 18 -7.34 5.60 0.35
C ALA A 18 -7.69 6.04 -1.09
N ASN A 19 -8.92 6.49 -1.33
CA ASN A 19 -9.42 6.84 -2.67
C ASN A 19 -9.20 8.31 -3.04
N THR A 20 -8.91 9.18 -2.08
CA THR A 20 -8.81 10.64 -2.31
C THR A 20 -7.37 11.15 -2.36
N LEU A 21 -6.40 10.30 -2.00
CA LEU A 21 -4.98 10.64 -1.95
C LEU A 21 -4.39 10.99 -3.32
N GLN A 22 -3.69 12.13 -3.35
CA GLN A 22 -2.92 12.59 -4.52
C GLN A 22 -1.53 11.93 -4.50
N ILE A 23 -1.41 10.78 -5.15
CA ILE A 23 -0.16 10.03 -5.26
C ILE A 23 0.25 10.00 -6.74
N PRO A 24 1.52 10.28 -7.08
CA PRO A 24 2.01 10.09 -8.45
C PRO A 24 1.66 8.68 -8.97
N PRO A 25 1.05 8.53 -10.16
CA PRO A 25 0.55 7.24 -10.62
C PRO A 25 1.61 6.12 -10.59
N ALA A 26 2.86 6.44 -10.96
CA ALA A 26 3.98 5.51 -10.92
C ALA A 26 4.30 4.97 -9.51
N TRP A 27 3.95 5.71 -8.46
CA TRP A 27 4.26 5.36 -7.07
C TRP A 27 3.10 4.68 -6.35
N ARG A 28 1.89 4.77 -6.90
CA ARG A 28 0.65 4.37 -6.22
C ARG A 28 0.72 2.93 -5.71
N SER A 29 1.07 1.95 -6.55
CA SER A 29 1.14 0.55 -6.12
C SER A 29 2.21 0.31 -5.04
N LYS A 30 3.32 1.06 -5.08
CA LYS A 30 4.37 0.96 -4.06
C LYS A 30 3.90 1.46 -2.70
N ILE A 31 3.33 2.66 -2.67
CA ILE A 31 2.85 3.30 -1.45
C ILE A 31 1.63 2.56 -0.87
N MET A 32 0.71 2.13 -1.71
CA MET A 32 -0.53 1.46 -1.29
C MET A 32 -0.34 0.00 -0.87
N GLY A 33 0.86 -0.60 -1.03
CA GLY A 33 1.07 -1.96 -0.54
C GLY A 33 2.43 -2.60 -0.79
N LEU A 34 3.08 -2.39 -1.94
CA LEU A 34 4.30 -3.15 -2.24
C LEU A 34 5.46 -2.84 -1.28
N ASN A 35 5.62 -1.58 -0.86
CA ASN A 35 6.63 -1.22 0.13
C ASN A 35 6.36 -1.89 1.48
N ALA A 36 5.10 -2.00 1.89
CA ALA A 36 4.73 -2.70 3.11
C ALA A 36 5.08 -4.20 3.03
N LEU A 37 4.90 -4.84 1.88
CA LEU A 37 5.29 -6.24 1.65
C LEU A 37 6.81 -6.47 1.58
N GLU A 38 7.62 -5.42 1.41
CA GLU A 38 9.08 -5.48 1.53
C GLU A 38 9.52 -5.41 3.00
N VAL A 39 8.81 -4.63 3.82
CA VAL A 39 9.07 -4.46 5.26
C VAL A 39 8.53 -5.64 6.06
N TYR A 40 7.26 -5.99 5.89
CA TYR A 40 6.55 -7.01 6.66
C TYR A 40 6.69 -8.40 6.03
N LYS A 41 7.90 -8.96 6.11
CA LYS A 41 8.30 -10.22 5.45
C LYS A 41 7.50 -11.47 5.85
N ARG A 42 6.68 -11.40 6.90
CA ARG A 42 5.81 -12.51 7.35
C ARG A 42 4.46 -12.54 6.65
N ILE A 43 4.09 -11.50 5.91
CA ILE A 43 2.88 -11.49 5.10
C ILE A 43 3.12 -12.41 3.90
N PRO A 44 2.32 -13.47 3.71
CA PRO A 44 2.44 -14.33 2.54
C PRO A 44 2.27 -13.49 1.28
N ARG A 45 3.25 -13.54 0.38
CA ARG A 45 3.05 -13.00 -0.97
C ARG A 45 2.09 -13.95 -1.66
N ALA A 46 0.91 -13.45 -2.05
CA ALA A 46 0.10 -14.18 -3.02
C ALA A 46 1.02 -14.43 -4.23
N GLN A 47 1.38 -15.68 -4.46
CA GLN A 47 1.90 -16.08 -5.77
C GLN A 47 0.82 -15.62 -6.74
N ALA A 48 1.18 -14.70 -7.64
CA ALA A 48 0.26 -14.14 -8.62
C ALA A 48 -0.60 -15.30 -9.13
N ALA A 49 -1.89 -15.29 -8.75
CA ALA A 49 -2.78 -16.40 -9.04
C ALA A 49 -2.79 -16.53 -10.56
N ASN A 50 -2.13 -17.58 -11.05
CA ASN A 50 -2.04 -18.06 -12.41
C ASN A 50 -2.44 -17.04 -13.48
N ALA A 51 -1.44 -16.38 -14.07
CA ALA A 51 -1.58 -15.87 -15.43
C ALA A 51 -1.77 -17.08 -16.36
N ALA A 52 -3.03 -17.42 -16.58
CA ALA A 52 -3.53 -18.27 -17.65
C ALA A 52 -4.26 -17.38 -18.67
#